data_AF-A0A6H0CYG4-F1
#
_entry.id   AF-A0A6H0CYG4-F1
#
_cell.length_a   1.000
_cell.length_b   1.000
_cell.length_c   1.000
_cell.angle_alpha   90.00
_cell.angle_beta   90.00
_cell.angle_gamma   90.00
#
_symmetry.space_group_name_H-M   'P 1'
#
loop_
_entity.id
_entity.type
_entity.pdbx_description
1 polymer ?
#
loop_
_entity_poly.entity_id
_entity_poly.type
_entity_poly.pdbx_seq_one_letter_code
_entity_poly.pdbx_strand_id
1 'polypeptide(L)'
;MTPLLSTRYQWQLGFAEIPRPLALPRDYDVVRVGMVLGLSAIETMIDEAHRVGPLLCCLEHRRLLVPVRAGTAHWWGAPHSDCVDGAVRQCRPDGGWAGCHSRLWMLPAGRLASATTEPGALHHHLSQTRSQLRDVSGQLQAVGVREACHA
;
A
#
# COMPACT_ATOMS: atom_id res chain seq x y z
N MET A 1 -13.36 12.31 -14.14
CA MET A 1 -11.93 12.07 -13.78
C MET A 1 -11.91 11.40 -12.43
N THR A 2 -11.44 10.16 -12.33
CA THR A 2 -11.34 9.45 -11.04
C THR A 2 -10.08 9.92 -10.32
N PRO A 3 -10.16 10.34 -9.04
CA PRO A 3 -8.97 10.79 -8.30
C PRO A 3 -7.95 9.65 -8.22
N LEU A 4 -6.68 9.96 -8.51
CA LEU A 4 -5.56 9.00 -8.47
C LEU A 4 -5.25 8.54 -7.05
N LEU A 5 -5.54 9.40 -6.07
CA LEU A 5 -5.35 9.18 -4.65
C LEU A 5 -6.56 9.78 -3.92
N SER A 6 -7.34 8.95 -3.25
CA SER A 6 -8.43 9.37 -2.38
C SER A 6 -8.24 8.68 -1.04
N THR A 7 -8.26 9.45 0.04
CA THR A 7 -8.06 8.91 1.39
C THR A 7 -8.95 9.62 2.40
N ARG A 8 -9.41 8.86 3.40
CA ARG A 8 -10.28 9.33 4.49
C ARG A 8 -9.53 10.09 5.58
N TYR A 9 -8.20 10.00 5.61
CA TYR A 9 -7.38 10.60 6.66
C TYR A 9 -6.50 11.72 6.14
N GLN A 10 -6.10 12.59 7.06
CA GLN A 10 -5.13 13.64 6.77
C GLN A 10 -3.71 13.06 6.74
N TRP A 11 -3.02 13.30 5.63
CA TRP A 11 -1.61 12.94 5.44
C TRP A 11 -0.77 14.19 5.25
N GLN A 12 0.43 14.20 5.81
CA GLN A 12 1.44 15.18 5.41
C GLN A 12 2.16 14.64 4.17
N LEU A 13 2.21 15.45 3.11
CA LEU A 13 2.79 15.03 1.83
C LEU A 13 4.19 15.61 1.65
N GLY A 14 5.15 14.73 1.34
CA GLY A 14 6.49 15.09 0.91
C GLY A 14 6.67 14.82 -0.58
N PHE A 15 6.76 15.86 -1.41
CA PHE A 15 6.81 15.77 -2.88
C PHE A 15 8.22 15.46 -3.41
N ALA A 16 8.86 14.44 -2.86
CA ALA A 16 10.11 13.88 -3.34
C ALA A 16 10.38 12.54 -2.64
N GLU A 17 11.21 11.69 -3.22
CA GLU A 17 11.73 10.51 -2.52
C GLU A 17 12.79 10.88 -1.47
N ILE A 18 13.45 12.03 -1.67
CA ILE A 18 14.53 12.57 -0.84
C ILE A 18 14.11 13.98 -0.39
N PRO A 19 14.25 14.33 0.91
CA PRO A 19 14.84 13.51 1.97
C PRO A 19 13.94 12.36 2.40
N ARG A 20 14.56 11.25 2.83
CA ARG A 20 13.86 10.17 3.52
C ARG A 20 13.28 10.71 4.84
N PRO A 21 12.06 10.32 5.25
CA PRO A 21 11.50 10.73 6.52
C PRO A 21 12.45 10.40 7.68
N LEU A 22 12.70 11.37 8.56
CA LEU A 22 13.64 11.22 9.68
C LEU A 22 13.26 10.09 10.64
N ALA A 23 11.96 9.81 10.76
CA ALA A 23 11.44 8.73 11.60
C ALA A 23 11.73 7.34 11.03
N LEU A 24 12.05 7.21 9.73
CA LEU A 24 12.27 5.91 9.12
C LEU A 24 13.67 5.37 9.54
N PRO A 25 13.77 4.12 10.03
CA PRO A 25 15.05 3.55 10.44
C PRO A 25 16.05 3.46 9.27
N ARG A 26 17.32 3.20 9.59
CA ARG A 26 18.32 2.89 8.56
C ARG A 26 18.02 1.55 7.89
N ASP A 27 17.63 0.57 8.69
CA ASP A 27 17.31 -0.79 8.27
C ASP A 27 15.81 -1.02 8.39
N TYR A 28 15.15 -1.30 7.27
CA TYR A 28 13.74 -1.63 7.17
C TYR A 28 13.52 -2.49 5.92
N ASP A 29 12.44 -3.25 5.89
CA ASP A 29 11.99 -3.89 4.65
C ASP A 29 10.86 -3.06 4.04
N VAL A 30 10.59 -3.26 2.76
CA VAL A 30 9.49 -2.59 2.03
C VAL A 30 8.55 -3.63 1.48
N VAL A 31 7.29 -3.52 1.86
CA VAL A 31 6.19 -4.28 1.26
C VAL A 31 5.65 -3.49 0.08
N ARG A 32 5.61 -4.08 -1.11
CA ARG A 32 5.07 -3.43 -2.31
C ARG A 32 3.70 -3.99 -2.61
N VAL A 33 2.72 -3.09 -2.74
CA VAL A 33 1.33 -3.45 -3.02
C VAL A 33 0.71 -2.50 -4.04
N GLY A 34 -0.37 -2.95 -4.68
CA GLY A 34 -1.18 -2.06 -5.51
C GLY A 34 -1.79 -0.94 -4.66
N MET A 35 -1.83 0.28 -5.19
CA MET A 35 -2.23 1.47 -4.44
C MET A 35 -3.62 1.38 -3.81
N VAL A 36 -4.61 0.89 -4.57
CA VAL A 36 -5.99 0.73 -4.05
C VAL A 36 -6.04 -0.28 -2.90
N LEU A 37 -5.45 -1.46 -3.10
CA LEU A 37 -5.40 -2.49 -2.06
C LEU A 37 -4.65 -2.01 -0.82
N GLY A 38 -3.48 -1.39 -1.02
CA GLY A 38 -2.63 -0.91 0.05
C GLY A 38 -3.27 0.20 0.86
N LEU A 39 -3.83 1.22 0.21
CA LEU A 39 -4.47 2.33 0.93
C LEU A 39 -5.69 1.85 1.71
N SER A 40 -6.56 1.03 1.12
CA SER A 40 -7.72 0.48 1.85
C SER A 40 -7.29 -0.31 3.09
N ALA A 41 -6.23 -1.13 2.99
CA ALA A 41 -5.69 -1.86 4.13
C ALA A 41 -5.10 -0.93 5.20
N ILE A 42 -4.34 0.09 4.79
CA ILE A 42 -3.78 1.09 5.73
C ILE A 42 -4.88 1.89 6.41
N GLU A 43 -5.92 2.27 5.70
CA GLU A 43 -7.03 2.99 6.31
C GLU A 43 -7.78 2.13 7.32
N THR A 44 -7.96 0.85 7.04
CA THR A 44 -8.54 -0.10 8.01
C THR A 44 -7.65 -0.24 9.24
N MET A 45 -6.32 -0.28 9.06
CA MET A 45 -5.37 -0.24 10.17
C MET A 45 -5.54 1.01 11.03
N ILE A 46 -5.76 2.18 10.42
CA ILE A 46 -6.00 3.43 11.16
C ILE A 46 -7.34 3.37 11.92
N ASP A 47 -8.40 2.88 11.29
CA ASP A 47 -9.73 2.67 11.92
C ASP A 47 -9.61 1.77 13.16
N GLU A 48 -8.78 0.74 13.10
CA GLU A 48 -8.55 -0.24 14.18
C GLU A 48 -7.40 0.15 15.14
N ALA A 49 -6.94 1.41 15.06
CA ALA A 49 -5.90 1.96 15.94
C ALA A 49 -4.54 1.24 15.88
N HIS A 50 -4.22 0.61 14.75
CA HIS A 50 -2.89 0.06 14.48
C HIS A 50 -1.88 1.13 14.09
N ARG A 51 -0.60 0.84 14.34
CA ARG A 51 0.51 1.75 14.06
C ARG A 51 0.87 1.74 12.58
N VAL A 52 0.90 2.94 11.99
CA VAL A 52 1.21 3.14 10.57
C VAL A 52 2.47 4.00 10.43
N GLY A 53 3.36 3.55 9.55
CA GLY A 53 4.59 4.26 9.21
C GLY A 53 4.44 5.21 8.02
N PRO A 54 5.51 5.92 7.64
CA PRO A 54 5.54 6.70 6.41
C PRO A 54 5.35 5.78 5.20
N LEU A 55 4.58 6.18 4.21
CA LEU A 55 4.33 5.40 2.98
C LEU A 55 4.96 6.10 1.79
N LEU A 56 5.58 5.36 0.88
CA LEU A 56 6.06 5.91 -0.39
C LEU A 56 5.07 5.52 -1.50
N CYS A 57 4.41 6.52 -2.06
CA CYS A 57 3.48 6.35 -3.17
C CYS A 57 4.19 6.58 -4.49
N CYS A 58 4.00 5.67 -5.44
CA CYS A 58 4.32 5.90 -6.84
C CYS A 58 3.02 6.04 -7.63
N LEU A 59 2.68 7.27 -8.01
CA LEU A 59 1.45 7.58 -8.75
C LEU A 59 1.48 7.02 -10.18
N GLU A 60 2.66 7.02 -10.80
CA GLU A 60 2.87 6.53 -12.16
C GLU A 60 2.56 5.03 -12.29
N HIS A 61 3.06 4.22 -11.35
CA HIS A 61 2.86 2.77 -11.36
C HIS A 61 1.68 2.33 -10.48
N ARG A 62 1.00 3.28 -9.83
CA ARG A 62 -0.08 3.03 -8.86
C ARG A 62 0.31 1.99 -7.82
N ARG A 63 1.49 2.17 -7.24
CA ARG A 63 2.06 1.29 -6.20
C ARG A 63 2.24 2.05 -4.89
N LEU A 64 2.01 1.32 -3.80
CA LEU A 64 2.31 1.75 -2.45
C LEU A 64 3.49 0.92 -1.95
N LEU A 65 4.53 1.59 -1.50
CA LEU A 65 5.70 1.00 -0.85
C LEU A 65 5.55 1.30 0.64
N VAL A 66 5.37 0.24 1.43
CA VAL A 66 5.08 0.32 2.86
C VAL A 66 6.31 -0.17 3.63
N PRO A 67 7.08 0.74 4.26
CA PRO A 67 8.15 0.38 5.15
C PRO A 67 7.63 -0.38 6.37
N VAL A 68 8.22 -1.52 6.64
CA VAL A 68 7.99 -2.38 7.80
C VAL A 68 9.31 -2.66 8.50
N ARG A 69 9.28 -3.15 9.75
CA ARG A 69 10.52 -3.52 10.44
C ARG A 69 11.33 -4.54 9.62
N ALA A 70 12.65 -4.39 9.63
CA ALA A 70 13.55 -5.29 8.91
C ALA A 70 13.41 -6.76 9.39
N GLY A 71 13.77 -7.69 8.52
CA GLY A 71 13.73 -9.13 8.79
C GLY A 71 12.34 -9.75 8.70
N THR A 72 11.37 -9.04 8.12
CA THR A 72 10.00 -9.56 7.90
C THR A 72 9.77 -10.01 6.48
N ALA A 73 10.72 -9.81 5.56
CA ALA A 73 10.60 -10.21 4.15
C ALA A 73 10.07 -11.65 3.93
N HIS A 74 10.53 -12.60 4.77
CA HIS A 74 10.10 -14.01 4.72
C HIS A 74 8.61 -14.24 5.03
N TRP A 75 7.89 -13.27 5.60
CA TRP A 75 6.44 -13.34 5.85
C TRP A 75 5.62 -13.04 4.60
N TRP A 76 6.22 -12.41 3.59
CA TRP A 76 5.52 -11.85 2.44
C TRP A 76 5.73 -12.71 1.20
N GLY A 77 5.10 -13.88 1.19
CA GLY A 77 5.12 -14.84 0.08
C GLY A 77 3.81 -14.89 -0.71
N ALA A 78 2.99 -13.83 -0.68
CA ALA A 78 1.65 -13.86 -1.23
C ALA A 78 1.59 -13.23 -2.63
N PRO A 79 0.74 -13.70 -3.57
CA PRO A 79 0.68 -13.14 -4.93
C PRO A 79 0.28 -11.64 -5.04
N HIS A 80 -0.14 -11.03 -3.94
CA HIS A 80 -0.66 -9.67 -3.90
C HIS A 80 0.27 -8.67 -3.19
N SER A 81 1.34 -9.17 -2.58
CA SER A 81 2.32 -8.40 -1.84
C SER A 81 3.66 -9.13 -1.91
N ASP A 82 4.69 -8.43 -2.32
CA ASP A 82 6.06 -8.90 -2.16
C ASP A 82 6.80 -7.98 -1.20
N CYS A 83 7.83 -8.50 -0.55
CA CYS A 83 8.66 -7.74 0.36
C CYS A 83 10.12 -7.84 -0.05
N VAL A 84 10.77 -6.69 -0.07
CA VAL A 84 12.17 -6.54 -0.46
C VAL A 84 12.90 -5.72 0.60
N ASP A 85 14.22 -5.80 0.61
CA ASP A 85 15.06 -4.91 1.41
C ASP A 85 14.71 -3.43 1.13
N GLY A 86 14.65 -2.60 2.17
CA GLY A 86 14.23 -1.21 2.07
C GLY A 86 15.17 -0.28 1.29
N ALA A 87 16.41 -0.70 1.03
CA ALA A 87 17.29 -0.06 0.06
C ALA A 87 16.75 -0.19 -1.37
N VAL A 88 15.97 -1.24 -1.65
CA VAL A 88 15.33 -1.52 -2.94
C VAL A 88 13.98 -0.80 -3.03
N ARG A 89 14.03 0.53 -3.23
CA ARG A 89 12.84 1.37 -3.46
C ARG A 89 12.32 1.26 -4.89
N GLN A 90 12.28 0.06 -5.46
CA GLN A 90 11.81 -0.15 -6.83
C GLN A 90 10.29 -0.31 -6.85
N CYS A 91 9.64 0.50 -7.69
CA CYS A 91 8.19 0.51 -7.84
C CYS A 91 7.71 -0.61 -8.80
N ARG A 92 8.60 -1.15 -9.65
CA ARG A 92 8.34 -2.30 -10.54
C ARG A 92 8.95 -3.59 -10.01
N PRO A 93 8.29 -4.75 -10.20
CA PRO A 93 8.89 -6.05 -9.94
C PRO A 93 9.94 -6.43 -11.00
N ASP A 94 9.81 -5.95 -12.25
CA ASP A 94 10.63 -6.40 -13.39
C ASP A 94 12.02 -5.74 -13.51
N GLY A 95 12.47 -4.99 -12.51
CA GLY A 95 13.85 -4.46 -12.45
C GLY A 95 14.24 -3.40 -13.49
N GLY A 96 13.31 -2.88 -14.29
CA GLY A 96 13.59 -1.79 -15.23
C GLY A 96 14.01 -0.50 -14.52
N TRP A 97 15.22 -0.01 -14.80
CA TRP A 97 15.84 1.20 -14.21
C TRP A 97 15.23 2.53 -14.68
N ALA A 98 14.00 2.55 -15.17
CA ALA A 98 13.31 3.81 -15.42
C ALA A 98 12.92 4.42 -14.06
N GLY A 99 13.57 5.51 -13.67
CA GLY A 99 13.25 6.23 -12.44
C GLY A 99 11.78 6.66 -12.46
N CYS A 100 11.01 6.30 -11.42
CA CYS A 100 9.60 6.71 -11.33
C CYS A 100 9.58 8.17 -10.80
N HIS A 101 9.22 9.15 -11.64
CA HIS A 101 9.32 10.58 -11.31
C HIS A 101 8.18 11.09 -10.42
N SER A 102 7.04 10.39 -10.43
CA SER A 102 5.85 10.77 -9.68
C SER A 102 5.75 10.02 -8.35
N ARG A 103 6.75 10.24 -7.48
CA ARG A 103 6.84 9.65 -6.14
C ARG A 103 6.66 10.69 -5.05
N LEU A 104 5.91 10.31 -4.01
CA LEU A 104 5.69 11.16 -2.85
C LEU A 104 5.61 10.34 -1.57
N TRP A 105 6.12 10.91 -0.49
CA TRP A 105 5.92 10.38 0.85
C TRP A 105 4.56 10.83 1.39
N MET A 106 3.81 9.89 1.96
CA MET A 106 2.64 10.14 2.78
C MET A 106 3.02 9.83 4.23
N LEU A 107 3.07 10.86 5.07
CA LEU A 107 3.41 10.72 6.48
C LEU A 107 2.11 10.72 7.30
N PRO A 108 1.89 9.68 8.13
CA PRO A 108 0.72 9.63 8.99
C PRO A 108 0.81 10.74 10.03
N ALA A 109 -0.31 11.41 10.29
CA ALA A 109 -0.42 12.41 11.34
C ALA A 109 -1.02 11.81 12.62
N GLY A 110 -0.61 12.33 13.78
CA GLY A 110 -1.25 12.01 15.06
C GLY A 110 -0.67 10.80 15.79
N ARG A 111 -1.44 10.27 16.75
CA ARG A 111 -0.96 9.31 17.77
C ARG A 111 -0.59 7.93 17.24
N LEU A 112 -1.07 7.56 16.05
CA LEU A 112 -0.83 6.26 15.43
C LEU A 112 0.39 6.27 14.50
N ALA A 113 1.04 7.43 14.33
CA ALA A 113 2.25 7.57 13.56
C ALA A 113 3.40 6.77 14.20
N SER A 114 4.11 6.02 13.37
CA SER A 114 5.22 5.15 13.75
C SER A 114 6.39 5.31 12.78
N ALA A 115 7.57 4.84 13.19
CA ALA A 115 8.75 4.78 12.33
C ALA A 115 8.55 3.82 11.14
N THR A 116 7.86 2.71 11.37
CA THR A 116 7.49 1.71 10.37
C THR A 116 6.07 1.22 10.63
N THR A 117 5.40 0.72 9.59
CA THR A 117 4.08 0.10 9.70
C THR A 117 4.18 -1.26 10.40
N GLU A 118 3.19 -1.59 11.22
CA GLU A 118 3.12 -2.88 11.91
C GLU A 118 2.95 -4.05 10.90
N PRO A 119 3.92 -4.98 10.78
CA PRO A 119 3.92 -5.96 9.69
C PRO A 119 2.77 -6.98 9.79
N GLY A 120 2.45 -7.44 11.01
CA GLY A 120 1.42 -8.45 11.24
C GLY A 120 0.02 -7.93 10.89
N ALA A 121 -0.32 -6.74 11.41
CA ALA A 121 -1.55 -6.04 11.07
C ALA A 121 -1.63 -5.76 9.56
N LEU A 122 -0.55 -5.24 8.96
CA LEU A 122 -0.52 -4.99 7.52
C LEU A 122 -0.80 -6.25 6.69
N HIS A 123 -0.17 -7.37 7.03
CA HIS A 123 -0.39 -8.63 6.31
C HIS A 123 -1.83 -9.13 6.46
N HIS A 124 -2.38 -9.06 7.67
CA HIS A 124 -3.75 -9.43 7.97
C HIS A 124 -4.74 -8.61 7.14
N HIS A 125 -4.65 -7.28 7.19
CA HIS A 125 -5.59 -6.40 6.47
C HIS A 125 -5.42 -6.47 4.95
N LEU A 126 -4.19 -6.60 4.44
CA LEU A 126 -3.99 -6.82 2.99
C LEU A 126 -4.68 -8.12 2.52
N SER A 127 -4.59 -9.18 3.31
CA SER A 127 -5.27 -10.45 3.02
C SER A 127 -6.80 -10.29 3.06
N GLN A 128 -7.32 -9.60 4.07
CA GLN A 128 -8.74 -9.33 4.26
C GLN A 128 -9.32 -8.44 3.15
N THR A 129 -8.69 -7.30 2.87
CA THR A 129 -9.12 -6.38 1.80
C THR A 129 -9.09 -7.07 0.44
N ARG A 130 -8.09 -7.92 0.18
CA ARG A 130 -8.06 -8.72 -1.06
C ARG A 130 -9.25 -9.67 -1.16
N SER A 131 -9.63 -10.32 -0.07
CA SER A 131 -10.81 -11.19 -0.04
C SER A 131 -12.08 -10.39 -0.37
N GLN A 132 -12.28 -9.25 0.29
CA GLN A 132 -13.44 -8.38 0.07
C GLN A 132 -13.52 -7.89 -1.39
N LEU A 133 -12.39 -7.48 -1.98
CA LEU A 133 -12.38 -7.04 -3.38
C LEU A 133 -12.71 -8.17 -4.35
N ARG A 134 -12.32 -9.41 -4.04
CA ARG A 134 -12.70 -10.59 -4.83
C ARG A 134 -14.19 -10.86 -4.72
N ASP A 135 -14.75 -10.77 -3.52
CA ASP A 135 -16.18 -11.00 -3.28
C ASP A 135 -17.03 -9.97 -4.02
N VAL A 136 -16.68 -8.68 -3.93
CA VAL A 136 -17.36 -7.61 -4.69
C VAL A 136 -17.25 -7.81 -6.19
N SER A 137 -16.07 -8.20 -6.69
CA SER A 137 -15.90 -8.46 -8.13
C SER A 137 -16.76 -9.65 -8.60
N GLY A 138 -16.83 -10.72 -7.80
CA GLY A 138 -17.69 -11.87 -8.07
C GLY A 138 -19.17 -11.51 -8.03
N GLN A 139 -19.59 -10.68 -7.08
CA GLN A 139 -20.96 -10.19 -6.97
C GLN A 139 -21.34 -9.30 -8.17
N LEU A 140 -20.48 -8.36 -8.58
CA LEU A 140 -20.73 -7.51 -9.75
C LEU A 140 -20.82 -8.33 -11.05
N GLN A 141 -20.00 -9.37 -11.20
CA GLN A 141 -20.12 -10.31 -12.32
C GLN A 141 -21.44 -11.09 -12.28
N ALA A 142 -21.87 -11.56 -11.11
CA ALA A 142 -23.14 -12.28 -10.96
C ALA A 142 -24.37 -11.39 -11.24
N VAL A 143 -24.30 -10.10 -10.92
CA VAL A 143 -25.37 -9.12 -11.22
C VAL A 143 -25.39 -8.75 -12.70
N GLY A 144 -24.22 -8.54 -13.33
CA GLY A 144 -24.12 -8.22 -14.76
C GLY A 144 -24.52 -9.36 -15.71
N VAL A 145 -24.49 -10.62 -15.25
CA VAL A 145 -24.95 -11.78 -16.04
C VAL A 145 -26.49 -11.92 -16.04
N ARG A 146 -27.22 -11.20 -15.17
CA ARG A 146 -28.69 -11.28 -15.11
C ARG A 146 -29.45 -10.28 -16.01
N GLU A 147 -28.76 -9.41 -16.75
CA GLU A 147 -29.41 -8.43 -17.66
C GLU A 147 -29.33 -8.80 -19.16
N ALA A 148 -28.81 -9.97 -19.52
CA ALA A 148 -28.83 -10.45 -20.91
C ALA A 148 -29.63 -11.75 -21.03
N CYS A 149 -30.96 -11.62 -21.18
CA CYS A 149 -31.84 -12.45 -22.05
C CYS A 149 -33.32 -12.17 -21.74
N HIS A 150 -33.87 -11.12 -22.32
CA HIS A 150 -35.28 -11.08 -22.72
C HIS A 150 -35.40 -10.26 -24.00
N ALA A 151 -35.42 -10.98 -25.14
CA ALA A 151 -36.02 -10.56 -26.40
C ALA A 151 -36.52 -11.82 -27.11
#